data_AF-A0A1A9HS84-F1
#
_entry.id   AF-A0A1A9HS84-F1
#
_cell.length_a   1.000
_cell.length_b   1.000
_cell.length_c   1.000
_cell.angle_alpha   90.00
_cell.angle_beta   90.00
_cell.angle_gamma   90.00
#
_symmetry.space_group_name_H-M   'P 1'
#
loop_
_entity.id
_entity.type
_entity.pdbx_description
1 polymer ?
#
loop_
_entity_poly.entity_id
_entity_poly.type
_entity_poly.pdbx_seq_one_letter_code
_entity_poly.pdbx_strand_id
1 'polypeptide(L)'
;MLLEPLVRFVSQEESGNYIFEIHNAAFVLRPEFRGRGIGTRSVSIELLEAKRLGNFSRVTVHAVGDRSSLDGPMTMNGYFVWARMGFNAVLPEDLKEHPSMPRAASGSLDLKQLLRSPGGEEFWLRFGRSMHLEFSLKEPSDCWDQFERYARSHNIEVTP
;
A
#
# COMPACT_ATOMS: atom_id res chain seq x y z
N MET A 1 -6.47 11.08 19.26
CA MET A 1 -7.11 9.97 18.53
C MET A 1 -7.68 10.58 17.25
N LEU A 2 -7.10 10.26 16.08
CA LEU A 2 -7.63 10.73 14.80
C LEU A 2 -9.01 10.07 14.63
N LEU A 3 -10.06 10.88 14.81
CA LEU A 3 -11.47 10.52 14.64
C LEU A 3 -11.92 10.70 13.18
N GLU A 4 -10.98 10.79 12.26
CA GLU A 4 -11.28 11.09 10.88
C GLU A 4 -12.05 9.92 10.26
N PRO A 5 -13.20 10.19 9.61
CA PRO A 5 -13.91 9.17 8.87
C PRO A 5 -13.00 8.61 7.77
N LEU A 6 -13.32 7.41 7.30
CA LEU A 6 -12.72 6.88 6.08
C LEU A 6 -13.16 7.75 4.91
N VAL A 7 -12.28 8.66 4.49
CA VAL A 7 -12.57 9.60 3.40
C VAL A 7 -11.98 9.07 2.11
N ARG A 8 -12.84 9.00 1.08
CA ARG A 8 -12.49 8.62 -0.29
C ARG A 8 -13.02 9.63 -1.27
N PHE A 9 -12.18 9.99 -2.24
CA PHE A 9 -12.59 10.84 -3.35
C PHE A 9 -12.41 10.10 -4.66
N VAL A 10 -13.34 10.38 -5.58
CA VAL A 10 -13.26 9.97 -6.98
C VAL A 10 -13.00 11.21 -7.82
N SER A 11 -11.91 11.21 -8.58
CA SER A 11 -11.52 12.32 -9.46
C SER A 11 -11.51 11.89 -10.93
N GLN A 12 -11.57 12.88 -11.84
CA GLN A 12 -11.48 12.72 -13.30
C GLN A 12 -10.38 13.64 -13.82
N GLU A 13 -9.57 13.17 -14.79
CA GLU A 13 -8.57 14.02 -15.45
C GLU A 13 -9.19 15.03 -16.42
N GLU A 14 -8.62 16.25 -16.50
CA GLU A 14 -9.08 17.34 -17.38
C GLU A 14 -9.04 17.01 -18.87
N SER A 15 -8.25 16.01 -19.29
CA SER A 15 -8.00 15.66 -20.70
C SER A 15 -9.20 15.04 -21.43
N GLY A 16 -10.34 14.85 -20.76
CA GLY A 16 -11.56 14.29 -21.35
C GLY A 16 -11.57 12.77 -21.47
N ASN A 17 -10.46 12.09 -21.16
CA ASN A 17 -10.43 10.65 -20.99
C ASN A 17 -10.92 10.29 -19.56
N TYR A 18 -11.96 9.46 -19.46
CA TYR A 18 -12.51 9.03 -18.17
C TYR A 18 -11.52 8.09 -17.47
N ILE A 19 -10.67 8.65 -16.63
CA ILE A 19 -9.86 7.91 -15.69
C ILE A 19 -10.32 8.26 -14.30
N PHE A 20 -10.98 7.32 -13.63
CA PHE A 20 -11.37 7.48 -12.24
C PHE A 20 -10.23 7.00 -11.32
N GLU A 21 -9.93 7.77 -10.29
CA GLU A 21 -8.98 7.43 -9.22
C GLU A 21 -9.72 7.33 -7.88
N ILE A 22 -9.36 6.38 -7.03
CA ILE A 22 -9.80 6.33 -5.63
C ILE A 22 -8.66 6.82 -4.75
N HIS A 23 -8.85 7.90 -4.01
CA HIS A 23 -7.87 8.36 -3.02
C HIS A 23 -8.31 7.98 -1.60
N ASN A 24 -7.56 7.13 -0.89
CA ASN A 24 -7.83 6.85 0.53
C ASN A 24 -7.07 7.85 1.40
N ALA A 25 -7.78 8.88 1.89
CA ALA A 25 -7.18 9.98 2.64
C ALA A 25 -6.84 9.61 4.09
N ALA A 26 -7.72 8.85 4.76
CA ALA A 26 -7.51 8.37 6.12
C ALA A 26 -8.09 6.95 6.29
N PHE A 27 -7.29 6.03 6.84
CA PHE A 27 -7.75 4.68 7.19
C PHE A 27 -7.29 4.34 8.61
N VAL A 28 -8.17 4.55 9.59
CA VAL A 28 -7.87 4.34 11.00
C VAL A 28 -8.89 3.40 11.62
N LEU A 29 -8.42 2.33 12.26
CA LEU A 29 -9.24 1.46 13.09
C LEU A 29 -9.10 1.84 14.56
N ARG A 30 -10.24 1.84 15.27
CA ARG A 30 -10.23 1.94 16.73
C ARG A 30 -9.41 0.79 17.33
N PRO A 31 -8.69 1.00 18.45
CA PRO A 31 -7.80 0.01 19.02
C PRO A 31 -8.39 -1.39 19.17
N GLU A 32 -9.65 -1.50 19.59
CA GLU A 32 -10.39 -2.75 19.81
C GLU A 32 -10.64 -3.58 18.54
N PHE A 33 -10.54 -2.96 17.36
CA PHE A 33 -10.71 -3.59 16.04
C PHE A 33 -9.37 -3.87 15.32
N ARG A 34 -8.24 -3.44 15.89
CA ARG A 34 -6.91 -3.69 15.32
C ARG A 34 -6.53 -5.18 15.44
N GLY A 35 -5.63 -5.65 14.56
CA GLY A 35 -5.15 -7.04 14.57
C GLY A 35 -6.16 -8.08 14.09
N ARG A 36 -7.38 -7.69 13.69
CA ARG A 36 -8.44 -8.60 13.23
C ARG A 36 -8.53 -8.76 11.71
N GLY A 37 -7.59 -8.17 10.97
CA GLY A 37 -7.60 -8.15 9.50
C GLY A 37 -8.72 -7.33 8.87
N ILE A 38 -9.41 -6.48 9.64
CA ILE A 38 -10.53 -5.66 9.13
C ILE A 38 -10.06 -4.66 8.06
N GLY A 39 -8.93 -3.99 8.31
CA GLY A 39 -8.43 -2.96 7.39
C GLY A 39 -7.99 -3.55 6.05
N THR A 40 -7.19 -4.62 6.10
CA THR A 40 -6.72 -5.31 4.90
C THR A 40 -7.88 -5.91 4.10
N ARG A 41 -8.90 -6.49 4.76
CA ARG A 41 -10.13 -6.96 4.08
C ARG A 41 -10.91 -5.82 3.44
N SER A 42 -11.09 -4.69 4.13
CA SER A 42 -11.80 -3.54 3.57
C SER A 42 -11.14 -3.00 2.32
N VAL A 43 -9.81 -2.89 2.31
CA VAL A 43 -9.04 -2.46 1.13
C VAL A 43 -9.11 -3.52 0.03
N SER A 44 -9.06 -4.80 0.39
CA SER A 44 -9.18 -5.89 -0.59
C SER A 44 -10.52 -5.86 -1.32
N ILE A 45 -11.62 -5.63 -0.61
CA ILE A 45 -12.95 -5.45 -1.20
C ILE A 45 -12.96 -4.24 -2.14
N GLU A 46 -12.39 -3.11 -1.73
CA GLU A 46 -12.31 -1.90 -2.55
C GLU A 46 -11.55 -2.15 -3.86
N LEU A 47 -10.35 -2.75 -3.79
CA LEU A 47 -9.54 -3.01 -4.96
C LEU A 47 -10.28 -3.94 -5.94
N LEU A 48 -10.86 -5.02 -5.44
CA LEU A 48 -11.56 -6.01 -6.26
C LEU A 48 -12.84 -5.44 -6.89
N GLU A 49 -13.64 -4.67 -6.15
CA GLU A 49 -14.83 -4.02 -6.69
C GLU A 49 -14.48 -2.91 -7.69
N ALA A 50 -13.46 -2.10 -7.41
CA ALA A 50 -12.99 -1.09 -8.35
C ALA A 50 -12.49 -1.72 -9.66
N LYS A 51 -11.76 -2.84 -9.57
CA LYS A 51 -11.37 -3.64 -10.73
C LYS A 51 -12.59 -4.18 -11.48
N ARG A 52 -13.56 -4.76 -10.76
CA ARG A 52 -14.79 -5.35 -11.34
C ARG A 52 -15.62 -4.31 -12.10
N LEU A 53 -15.70 -3.09 -11.59
CA LEU A 53 -16.40 -1.99 -12.25
C LEU A 53 -15.68 -1.54 -13.53
N GLY A 54 -14.35 -1.63 -13.60
CA GLY A 54 -13.58 -1.41 -14.83
C GLY A 54 -13.36 0.06 -15.23
N ASN A 55 -13.89 1.01 -14.48
CA ASN A 55 -13.76 2.45 -14.76
C ASN A 55 -12.60 3.12 -13.99
N PHE A 56 -12.01 2.45 -13.00
CA PHE A 56 -10.93 2.99 -12.19
C PHE A 56 -9.56 2.57 -12.72
N SER A 57 -8.60 3.49 -12.74
CA SER A 57 -7.23 3.19 -13.17
C SER A 57 -6.29 2.87 -12.03
N ARG A 58 -6.48 3.50 -10.86
CA ARG A 58 -5.60 3.38 -9.71
C ARG A 58 -6.28 3.76 -8.41
N VAL A 59 -5.71 3.27 -7.32
CA VAL A 59 -5.99 3.71 -5.94
C VAL A 59 -4.73 4.36 -5.36
N THR A 60 -4.85 5.50 -4.71
CA THR A 60 -3.71 6.22 -4.13
C THR A 60 -3.87 6.41 -2.63
N VAL A 61 -2.73 6.44 -1.92
CA VAL A 61 -2.67 6.63 -0.47
C VAL A 61 -1.47 7.51 -0.11
N HIS A 62 -1.57 8.25 0.99
CA HIS A 62 -0.38 8.70 1.72
C HIS A 62 -0.10 7.68 2.83
N ALA A 63 0.93 6.85 2.63
CA ALA A 63 1.20 5.71 3.49
C ALA A 63 1.94 6.14 4.76
N VAL A 64 1.22 6.71 5.72
CA VAL A 64 1.78 7.31 6.94
C VAL A 64 2.49 6.28 7.85
N GLY A 65 3.59 6.72 8.46
CA GLY A 65 4.38 6.00 9.45
C GLY A 65 5.84 5.85 9.05
N ASP A 66 6.59 5.22 9.95
CA ASP A 66 7.97 4.75 9.82
C ASP A 66 8.23 3.71 10.93
N ARG A 67 9.47 3.24 11.08
CA ARG A 67 9.82 2.27 12.13
C ARG A 67 9.51 2.76 13.54
N SER A 68 9.70 4.06 13.82
CA SER A 68 9.45 4.64 15.14
C SER A 68 7.95 4.72 15.47
N SER A 69 7.12 4.74 14.43
CA SER A 69 5.66 4.80 14.52
C SER A 69 4.99 3.44 14.77
N LEU A 70 5.75 2.35 14.86
CA LEU A 70 5.17 1.00 15.06
C LEU A 70 4.79 0.72 16.52
N ASP A 71 5.39 1.43 17.46
CA ASP A 71 5.26 1.16 18.89
C ASP A 71 4.31 2.17 19.57
N GLY A 72 3.51 1.70 20.54
CA GLY A 72 2.65 2.55 21.37
C GLY A 72 1.16 2.65 20.95
N PRO A 73 0.36 3.46 21.65
CA PRO A 73 -1.10 3.51 21.46
C PRO A 73 -1.52 4.15 20.12
N MET A 74 -0.66 5.00 19.57
CA MET A 74 -0.88 5.74 18.31
C MET A 74 -0.11 5.13 17.14
N THR A 75 0.06 3.80 17.11
CA THR A 75 0.75 3.08 16.01
C THR A 75 0.24 3.53 14.64
N MET A 76 1.17 3.93 13.77
CA MET A 76 0.94 4.22 12.35
C MET A 76 1.87 3.34 11.53
N ASN A 77 1.31 2.29 10.93
CA ASN A 77 2.05 1.28 10.16
C ASN A 77 1.71 1.30 8.66
N GLY A 78 1.12 2.40 8.17
CA GLY A 78 0.65 2.53 6.80
C GLY A 78 1.78 2.34 5.79
N TYR A 79 2.94 2.99 5.99
CA TYR A 79 4.11 2.87 5.11
C TYR A 79 4.49 1.41 4.82
N PHE A 80 4.31 0.53 5.81
CA PHE A 80 4.65 -0.88 5.71
C PHE A 80 3.50 -1.71 5.15
N VAL A 81 2.28 -1.56 5.71
CA VAL A 81 1.14 -2.39 5.34
C VAL A 81 0.70 -2.13 3.89
N TRP A 82 0.57 -0.86 3.47
CA TRP A 82 0.16 -0.52 2.11
C TRP A 82 1.15 -1.07 1.07
N ALA A 83 2.45 -0.93 1.32
CA ALA A 83 3.49 -1.44 0.44
C ALA A 83 3.40 -2.98 0.30
N ARG A 84 3.24 -3.71 1.41
CA ARG A 84 3.07 -5.17 1.37
C ARG A 84 1.80 -5.62 0.65
N MET A 85 0.74 -4.82 0.68
CA MET A 85 -0.50 -5.08 -0.05
C MET A 85 -0.38 -4.86 -1.57
N GLY A 86 0.76 -4.35 -2.07
CA GLY A 86 1.01 -4.18 -3.50
C GLY A 86 0.92 -2.73 -3.98
N PHE A 87 0.68 -1.77 -3.09
CA PHE A 87 0.87 -0.36 -3.41
C PHE A 87 2.35 -0.09 -3.63
N ASN A 88 2.65 0.74 -4.63
CA ASN A 88 4.00 0.95 -5.13
C ASN A 88 4.33 2.43 -5.24
N ALA A 89 5.63 2.71 -5.26
CA ALA A 89 6.19 3.97 -5.66
C ALA A 89 7.65 3.75 -6.05
N VAL A 90 8.20 4.66 -6.86
CA VAL A 90 9.63 4.72 -7.13
C VAL A 90 10.37 4.89 -5.81
N LEU A 91 11.45 4.14 -5.63
CA LEU A 91 12.28 4.27 -4.44
C LEU A 91 13.00 5.62 -4.45
N PRO A 92 12.93 6.38 -3.34
CA PRO A 92 13.78 7.55 -3.14
C PRO A 92 15.27 7.19 -3.24
N GLU A 93 16.06 8.10 -3.80
CA GLU A 93 17.49 7.84 -4.05
C GLU A 93 18.28 7.57 -2.76
N ASP A 94 17.94 8.27 -1.68
CA ASP A 94 18.54 8.06 -0.35
C ASP A 94 18.31 6.66 0.21
N LEU A 95 17.21 6.00 -0.17
CA LEU A 95 16.98 4.61 0.21
C LEU A 95 17.73 3.64 -0.69
N LYS A 96 17.85 3.91 -2.00
CA LYS A 96 18.62 3.07 -2.93
C LYS A 96 20.09 3.00 -2.56
N GLU A 97 20.65 4.12 -2.11
CA GLU A 97 22.05 4.26 -1.72
C GLU A 97 22.30 3.95 -0.23
N HIS A 98 21.27 3.54 0.52
CA HIS A 98 21.39 3.34 1.96
C HIS A 98 22.43 2.24 2.29
N PRO A 99 23.37 2.46 3.22
CA PRO A 99 24.47 1.53 3.48
C PRO A 99 24.01 0.16 4.02
N SER A 100 22.81 0.09 4.59
CA SER A 100 22.19 -1.17 5.05
C SER A 100 21.32 -1.86 3.99
N MET A 101 21.29 -1.37 2.73
CA MET A 101 20.54 -2.00 1.65
C MET A 101 21.04 -3.44 1.44
N PRO A 102 20.15 -4.45 1.46
CA PRO A 102 20.54 -5.82 1.16
C PRO A 102 21.14 -5.92 -0.24
N ARG A 103 22.25 -6.64 -0.39
CA ARG A 103 22.90 -6.84 -1.70
C ARG A 103 21.94 -7.39 -2.76
N ALA A 104 21.03 -8.27 -2.37
CA ALA A 104 20.04 -8.87 -3.27
C ALA A 104 18.93 -7.89 -3.71
N ALA A 105 18.72 -6.80 -2.95
CA ALA A 105 17.78 -5.73 -3.28
C ALA A 105 18.46 -4.53 -3.96
N SER A 106 19.79 -4.53 -4.06
CA SER A 106 20.55 -3.48 -4.72
C SER A 106 20.10 -3.32 -6.17
N GLY A 107 19.78 -2.10 -6.58
CA GLY A 107 19.24 -1.80 -7.91
C GLY A 107 17.73 -1.91 -8.04
N SER A 108 17.00 -2.20 -6.95
CA SER A 108 15.53 -2.05 -6.94
C SER A 108 15.15 -0.62 -7.32
N LEU A 109 14.28 -0.48 -8.31
CA LEU A 109 13.79 0.81 -8.80
C LEU A 109 12.58 1.30 -8.01
N ASP A 110 11.78 0.37 -7.48
CA ASP A 110 10.53 0.63 -6.80
C ASP A 110 10.33 -0.29 -5.58
N LEU A 111 9.29 0.01 -4.79
CA LEU A 111 8.99 -0.73 -3.57
C LEU A 111 8.65 -2.19 -3.83
N LYS A 112 7.98 -2.53 -4.93
CA LYS A 112 7.66 -3.93 -5.24
C LYS A 112 8.93 -4.73 -5.51
N GLN A 113 9.87 -4.20 -6.28
CA GLN A 113 11.16 -4.85 -6.52
C GLN A 113 11.95 -5.05 -5.22
N LEU A 114 11.97 -4.02 -4.36
CA LEU A 114 12.57 -4.13 -3.03
C LEU A 114 11.91 -5.23 -2.21
N LEU A 115 10.59 -5.23 -2.07
CA LEU A 115 9.85 -6.20 -1.25
C LEU A 115 9.88 -7.64 -1.79
N ARG A 116 10.12 -7.83 -3.10
CA ARG A 116 10.32 -9.16 -3.70
C ARG A 116 11.75 -9.68 -3.48
N SER A 117 12.70 -8.82 -3.17
CA SER A 117 14.11 -9.17 -3.01
C SER A 117 14.40 -9.74 -1.61
N PRO A 118 15.28 -10.76 -1.49
CA PRO A 118 15.70 -11.27 -0.19
C PRO A 118 16.23 -10.16 0.75
N GLY A 119 15.66 -10.07 1.96
CA GLY A 119 16.01 -9.04 2.96
C GLY A 119 15.34 -7.67 2.75
N GLY A 120 14.62 -7.48 1.64
CA GLY A 120 14.05 -6.19 1.28
C GLY A 120 12.83 -5.81 2.11
N GLU A 121 12.02 -6.77 2.55
CA GLU A 121 10.91 -6.50 3.49
C GLU A 121 11.45 -6.05 4.85
N GLU A 122 12.48 -6.71 5.38
CA GLU A 122 13.13 -6.33 6.64
C GLU A 122 13.81 -4.97 6.55
N PHE A 123 14.44 -4.67 5.41
CA PHE A 123 15.00 -3.36 5.14
C PHE A 123 13.91 -2.28 5.12
N TRP A 124 12.82 -2.50 4.37
CA TRP A 124 11.71 -1.56 4.30
C TRP A 124 11.06 -1.36 5.67
N LEU A 125 10.87 -2.43 6.45
CA LEU A 125 10.34 -2.33 7.81
C LEU A 125 11.21 -1.41 8.69
N ARG A 126 12.54 -1.44 8.53
CA ARG A 126 13.46 -0.69 9.38
C ARG A 126 13.69 0.75 8.93
N PHE A 127 13.78 0.97 7.62
CA PHE A 127 14.22 2.26 7.03
C PHE A 127 13.16 2.93 6.17
N GLY A 128 12.05 2.25 5.91
CA GLY A 128 10.92 2.81 5.19
C GLY A 128 10.25 3.97 5.94
N ARG A 129 9.56 4.80 5.18
CA ARG A 129 8.96 6.05 5.67
C ARG A 129 7.67 6.38 4.96
N SER A 130 7.00 7.40 5.48
CA SER A 130 5.81 7.98 4.88
C SER A 130 6.07 8.44 3.46
N MET A 131 5.24 7.99 2.53
CA MET A 131 5.30 8.44 1.14
C MET A 131 3.97 8.17 0.43
N HIS A 132 3.77 8.84 -0.71
CA HIS A 132 2.66 8.55 -1.59
C HIS A 132 2.87 7.22 -2.30
N LEU A 133 1.86 6.35 -2.25
CA LEU A 133 1.86 5.08 -2.96
C LEU A 133 0.63 4.98 -3.85
N GLU A 134 0.76 4.20 -4.91
CA GLU A 134 -0.31 3.91 -5.85
C GLU A 134 -0.47 2.41 -6.09
N PHE A 135 -1.71 1.99 -6.31
CA PHE A 135 -2.06 0.66 -6.75
C PHE A 135 -2.69 0.77 -8.14
N SER A 136 -1.97 0.37 -9.18
CA SER A 136 -2.52 0.31 -10.53
C SER A 136 -3.55 -0.81 -10.66
N LEU A 137 -4.77 -0.43 -11.04
CA LEU A 137 -5.91 -1.34 -11.30
C LEU A 137 -5.91 -1.85 -12.74
N LYS A 138 -5.15 -1.23 -13.65
CA LYS A 138 -5.00 -1.68 -15.05
C LYS A 138 -4.27 -3.03 -15.12
N GLU A 139 -4.58 -3.84 -16.13
CA GLU A 139 -3.84 -5.06 -16.42
C GLU A 139 -2.98 -4.92 -17.67
N PRO A 140 -1.81 -5.60 -17.72
CA PRO A 140 -1.17 -6.33 -16.62
C PRO A 140 -0.58 -5.37 -15.58
N SER A 141 -0.57 -5.75 -14.29
CA SER A 141 0.01 -4.94 -13.21
C SER A 141 0.61 -5.81 -12.12
N ASP A 142 1.91 -5.60 -11.86
CA ASP A 142 2.67 -6.20 -10.76
C ASP A 142 2.07 -5.94 -9.36
N CYS A 143 1.21 -4.93 -9.23
CA CYS A 143 0.50 -4.61 -8.00
C CYS A 143 -0.46 -5.75 -7.62
N TRP A 144 -1.15 -6.34 -8.60
CA TRP A 144 -2.04 -7.49 -8.38
C TRP A 144 -1.28 -8.74 -7.95
N ASP A 145 -0.14 -9.04 -8.59
CA ASP A 145 0.69 -10.18 -8.20
C ASP A 145 1.16 -10.07 -6.74
N GLN A 146 1.52 -8.87 -6.30
CA GLN A 146 1.92 -8.63 -4.91
C GLN A 146 0.75 -8.72 -3.95
N PHE A 147 -0.38 -8.12 -4.32
CA PHE A 147 -1.62 -8.21 -3.56
C PHE A 147 -2.06 -9.67 -3.35
N GLU A 148 -2.04 -10.49 -4.39
CA GLU A 148 -2.43 -11.90 -4.29
C GLU A 148 -1.53 -12.69 -3.35
N ARG A 149 -0.20 -12.49 -3.40
CA ARG A 149 0.73 -13.11 -2.44
C ARG A 149 0.42 -12.66 -1.01
N TYR A 150 0.16 -11.38 -0.82
CA TYR A 150 -0.19 -10.82 0.49
C TYR A 150 -1.50 -11.43 1.00
N ALA A 151 -2.55 -11.45 0.18
CA ALA A 151 -3.86 -11.97 0.53
C ALA A 151 -3.78 -13.46 0.90
N ARG A 152 -3.10 -14.28 0.09
CA ARG A 152 -2.89 -15.71 0.38
C ARG A 152 -2.14 -15.94 1.68
N SER A 153 -1.06 -15.20 1.94
CA SER A 153 -0.27 -15.37 3.17
C SER A 153 -0.98 -14.91 4.45
N HIS A 154 -2.02 -14.08 4.33
CA HIS A 154 -2.79 -13.58 5.46
C HIS A 154 -4.21 -14.18 5.54
N ASN A 155 -4.51 -15.23 4.77
CA ASN A 155 -5.84 -15.86 4.67
C ASN A 155 -6.95 -14.83 4.45
N ILE A 156 -6.69 -13.87 3.56
CA ILE A 156 -7.67 -12.88 3.12
C ILE A 156 -8.37 -13.47 1.91
N GLU A 157 -9.56 -14.00 2.13
CA GLU A 157 -10.51 -14.32 1.08
C GLU A 157 -11.52 -13.18 0.97
N VAL A 158 -11.69 -12.68 -0.24
CA VAL A 158 -12.79 -11.77 -0.58
C VAL A 158 -13.62 -12.50 -1.61
N THR A 159 -14.76 -13.02 -1.16
CA THR A 159 -15.78 -13.58 -2.05
C THR A 159 -16.43 -12.43 -2.82
N PRO A 160 -16.62 -12.57 -4.14
CA PRO A 160 -17.44 -11.64 -4.93
C PRO A 160 -18.88 -11.55 -4.43
#